data_AF-A4C8I0-F1
#
_entry.id   AF-A4C8I0-F1
#
_cell.length_a   1.000
_cell.length_b   1.000
_cell.length_c   1.000
_cell.angle_alpha   90.00
_cell.angle_beta   90.00
_cell.angle_gamma   90.00
#
_symmetry.space_group_name_H-M   'P 1'
#
loop_
_entity.id
_entity.type
_entity.pdbx_description
1 polymer ?
#
loop_
_entity_poly.entity_id
_entity_poly.type
_entity_poly.pdbx_seq_one_letter_code
_entity_poly.pdbx_strand_id
1 'polypeptide(L)'
;MEEILSQVNELISKNKIKKALTLIKKVNSKNVTYGSLDLEGVCYFHNNQFALAITRFEKALKITPNNIEKIRVLSNLASAHIKSNNKEKALDCFIAALQLDPSANNAQTRLKICQLACELEKFDLVLEYGEKLRLLTDYSNEALHLLLIASFSNNDNVKKEYYSTKLLSECVNFSSASSQKFLNLMYLANDNALGNKLLELLKPKHNHEKWFAQFSQIFNPQQQTIPLLDNASIPAKKVIGSNKKLVKLINRLFENNIEHGASFHPRLRVFEENNNLSIKVFSNNQSNERLLDIPLKCMPLLNDYEISLTDDDLLVTKPKSNMLNPSAQETMQLMVEIYNESQKIKAWKACCPFFTLQSNPSLLDKLVSGKEFNQKVQNFNILSKNNELNILAIESFFGSRTFSYEQKALSALGIVSERPIELGLLSIIDFLNHKVKTNYYNLNQTSLSVSGQPDLNNAELFVHYNNYDPFLTYLIYGFIDTQAPWFFSVPITVQTSDNTSLFILGNSTTQSTDNISENGDYLADFAPDIVTLEQNKFQIDKMVIPAVDNSVLLTETLKMILMSIDKDNSYLNDTKLMNEVSHLEKQIILKNYHYWLEVKKLNTPENNDVSLLVNTALNHLTQYAKYNGISLF
;
A
#
# COMPACT_ATOMS: atom_id res chain seq x y z
N MET A 1 -27.84 -36.76 -30.67
CA MET A 1 -26.56 -36.25 -30.13
C MET A 1 -26.66 -34.75 -29.88
N GLU A 2 -27.05 -33.96 -30.88
CA GLU A 2 -27.25 -32.51 -30.76
C GLU A 2 -28.20 -32.09 -29.64
N GLU A 3 -29.31 -32.80 -29.46
CA GLU A 3 -30.26 -32.55 -28.37
C GLU A 3 -29.61 -32.66 -26.97
N ILE A 4 -28.72 -33.62 -26.77
CA ILE A 4 -28.01 -33.82 -25.50
C ILE A 4 -26.95 -32.72 -25.30
N LEU A 5 -26.26 -32.29 -26.36
CA LEU A 5 -25.31 -31.17 -26.27
C LEU A 5 -26.03 -29.84 -25.98
N SER A 6 -27.22 -29.64 -26.53
CA SER A 6 -28.09 -28.50 -26.20
C SER A 6 -28.50 -28.50 -24.73
N GLN A 7 -28.90 -29.66 -24.19
CA GLN A 7 -29.18 -29.82 -22.76
C GLN A 7 -27.96 -29.53 -21.88
N VAL A 8 -26.76 -29.94 -22.29
CA VAL A 8 -25.51 -29.60 -21.58
C VAL A 8 -25.30 -28.07 -21.56
N ASN A 9 -25.49 -27.38 -22.68
CA ASN A 9 -25.40 -25.92 -22.75
C ASN A 9 -26.43 -25.23 -21.86
N GLU A 10 -27.68 -25.71 -21.83
CA GLU A 10 -28.72 -25.19 -20.95
C GLU A 10 -28.37 -25.39 -19.47
N LEU A 11 -27.76 -26.52 -19.12
CA LEU A 11 -27.28 -26.76 -17.76
C LEU A 11 -26.13 -25.82 -17.39
N ILE A 12 -25.21 -25.53 -18.33
CA ILE A 12 -24.13 -24.55 -18.12
C ILE A 12 -24.72 -23.15 -17.89
N SER A 13 -25.67 -22.70 -18.73
CA SER A 13 -26.28 -21.37 -18.58
C SER A 13 -27.09 -21.21 -17.29
N LYS A 14 -27.67 -22.30 -16.77
CA LYS A 14 -28.33 -22.37 -15.46
C LYS A 14 -27.37 -22.57 -14.28
N ASN A 15 -26.05 -22.48 -14.51
CA ASN A 15 -24.99 -22.69 -13.53
C ASN A 15 -25.01 -24.08 -12.84
N LYS A 16 -25.57 -25.11 -13.50
CA LYS A 16 -25.65 -26.50 -13.01
C LYS A 16 -24.46 -27.33 -13.50
N ILE A 17 -23.24 -26.83 -13.25
CA ILE A 17 -22.00 -27.33 -13.87
C ILE A 17 -21.72 -28.81 -13.57
N LYS A 18 -21.93 -29.28 -12.33
CA LYS A 18 -21.72 -30.69 -11.96
C LYS A 18 -22.62 -31.64 -12.74
N LYS A 19 -23.89 -31.25 -12.99
CA LYS A 19 -24.84 -32.06 -13.77
C LYS A 19 -24.47 -32.06 -15.25
N ALA A 20 -24.08 -30.91 -15.80
CA ALA A 20 -23.58 -30.77 -17.16
C ALA A 20 -22.35 -31.67 -17.39
N LEU A 21 -21.40 -31.66 -16.44
CA LEU A 21 -20.18 -32.45 -16.51
C LEU A 21 -20.45 -33.97 -16.48
N THR A 22 -21.38 -34.44 -15.64
CA THR A 22 -21.76 -35.85 -15.62
C THR A 22 -22.39 -36.29 -16.94
N LEU A 23 -23.27 -35.44 -17.50
CA LEU A 23 -23.95 -35.73 -18.76
C LEU A 23 -22.97 -35.76 -19.94
N ILE A 24 -22.07 -34.79 -20.06
CA ILE A 24 -21.11 -34.72 -21.17
C ILE A 24 -20.06 -35.85 -21.11
N LYS A 25 -19.63 -36.27 -19.91
CA LYS A 25 -18.75 -37.45 -19.75
C LYS A 25 -19.38 -38.73 -20.29
N LYS A 26 -20.70 -38.91 -20.09
CA LYS A 26 -21.45 -40.06 -20.63
C LYS A 26 -21.56 -40.03 -22.15
N VAL A 27 -21.58 -38.84 -22.75
CA VAL A 27 -21.52 -38.68 -24.22
C VAL A 27 -20.14 -39.09 -24.73
N ASN A 28 -19.08 -38.54 -24.12
CA ASN A 28 -17.70 -38.80 -24.52
C ASN A 28 -17.22 -40.24 -24.27
N SER A 29 -17.89 -41.03 -23.43
CA SER A 29 -17.58 -42.46 -23.28
C SER A 29 -18.12 -43.33 -24.43
N LYS A 30 -19.07 -42.83 -25.23
CA LYS A 30 -19.69 -43.56 -26.34
C LYS A 30 -19.26 -43.06 -27.70
N ASN A 31 -19.23 -41.75 -27.89
CA ASN A 31 -18.86 -41.13 -29.16
C ASN A 31 -18.25 -39.75 -28.89
N VAL A 32 -16.97 -39.59 -29.27
CA VAL A 32 -16.19 -38.38 -29.05
C VAL A 32 -16.22 -37.54 -30.32
N THR A 33 -16.72 -36.32 -30.23
CA THR A 33 -16.69 -35.34 -31.31
C THR A 33 -15.96 -34.08 -30.86
N TYR A 34 -15.61 -33.21 -31.80
CA TYR A 34 -15.10 -31.89 -31.48
C TYR A 34 -16.02 -31.15 -30.49
N GLY A 35 -17.32 -31.04 -30.82
CA GLY A 35 -18.28 -30.30 -30.02
C GLY A 35 -18.46 -30.89 -28.62
N SER A 36 -18.39 -32.21 -28.46
CA SER A 36 -18.52 -32.85 -27.16
C SER A 36 -17.25 -32.73 -26.29
N LEU A 37 -16.06 -32.67 -26.90
CA LEU A 37 -14.80 -32.38 -26.19
C LEU A 37 -14.70 -30.92 -25.77
N ASP A 38 -15.08 -29.98 -26.65
CA ASP A 38 -15.10 -28.56 -26.33
C ASP A 38 -16.07 -28.26 -25.17
N LEU A 39 -17.28 -28.83 -25.20
CA LEU A 39 -18.23 -28.70 -24.09
C LEU A 39 -17.77 -29.36 -22.79
N GLU A 40 -17.07 -30.49 -22.86
CA GLU A 40 -16.46 -31.10 -21.68
C GLU A 40 -15.37 -30.17 -21.10
N GLY A 41 -14.55 -29.56 -21.95
CA GLY A 41 -13.57 -28.55 -21.55
C GLY A 41 -14.22 -27.34 -20.89
N VAL A 42 -15.30 -26.81 -21.46
CA VAL A 42 -16.08 -25.70 -20.86
C VAL A 42 -16.64 -26.09 -19.49
N CYS A 43 -17.20 -27.29 -19.35
CA CYS A 43 -17.69 -27.79 -18.06
C CYS A 43 -16.56 -27.86 -17.02
N TYR A 44 -15.39 -28.38 -17.41
CA TYR A 44 -14.23 -28.43 -16.52
C TYR A 44 -13.73 -27.02 -16.15
N PHE A 45 -13.72 -26.09 -17.09
CA PHE A 45 -13.34 -24.70 -16.85
C PHE A 45 -14.25 -24.02 -15.83
N HIS A 46 -15.57 -24.12 -16.00
CA HIS A 46 -16.54 -23.56 -15.05
C HIS A 46 -16.58 -24.31 -13.70
N ASN A 47 -16.02 -25.51 -13.64
CA ASN A 47 -15.85 -26.26 -12.39
C ASN A 47 -14.46 -26.01 -11.75
N ASN A 48 -13.72 -24.98 -12.19
CA ASN A 48 -12.37 -24.61 -11.74
C ASN A 48 -11.31 -25.72 -11.90
N GLN A 49 -11.54 -26.71 -12.78
CA GLN A 49 -10.63 -27.80 -13.07
C GLN A 49 -9.84 -27.51 -14.34
N PHE A 50 -9.01 -26.47 -14.30
CA PHE A 50 -8.38 -25.88 -15.49
C PHE A 50 -7.41 -26.81 -16.23
N ALA A 51 -6.61 -27.63 -15.52
CA ALA A 51 -5.71 -28.60 -16.16
C ALA A 51 -6.47 -29.65 -17.00
N LEU A 52 -7.63 -30.10 -16.50
CA LEU A 52 -8.50 -31.00 -17.24
C LEU A 52 -9.18 -30.27 -18.40
N ALA A 53 -9.59 -29.00 -18.21
CA ALA A 53 -10.13 -28.18 -19.29
C ALA A 53 -9.13 -28.02 -20.44
N ILE A 54 -7.87 -27.67 -20.14
CA ILE A 54 -6.75 -27.58 -21.10
C ILE A 54 -6.62 -28.89 -21.86
N THR A 55 -6.55 -30.03 -21.16
CA THR A 55 -6.43 -31.36 -21.79
C THR A 55 -7.57 -31.64 -22.77
N ARG A 56 -8.79 -31.23 -22.45
CA ARG A 56 -9.96 -31.43 -23.32
C ARG A 56 -9.97 -30.48 -24.51
N PHE A 57 -9.61 -29.22 -24.30
CA PHE A 57 -9.48 -28.25 -25.39
C PHE A 57 -8.36 -28.62 -26.36
N GLU A 58 -7.20 -29.09 -25.88
CA GLU A 58 -6.12 -29.58 -26.75
C GLU A 58 -6.56 -30.77 -27.60
N LYS A 59 -7.33 -31.71 -27.03
CA LYS A 59 -7.92 -32.81 -27.80
C LYS A 59 -8.95 -32.32 -28.81
N ALA A 60 -9.81 -31.38 -28.41
CA ALA A 60 -10.80 -30.76 -29.30
C ALA A 60 -10.10 -30.08 -30.48
N LEU A 61 -9.04 -29.31 -30.23
CA LEU A 61 -8.25 -28.59 -31.23
C LEU A 61 -7.65 -29.50 -32.30
N LYS A 62 -7.27 -30.74 -31.95
CA LYS A 62 -6.73 -31.72 -32.91
C LYS A 62 -7.75 -32.24 -33.92
N ILE A 63 -9.04 -32.18 -33.58
CA ILE A 63 -10.12 -32.74 -34.40
C ILE A 63 -11.15 -31.68 -34.83
N THR A 64 -10.83 -30.38 -34.68
CA THR A 64 -11.69 -29.28 -35.15
C THR A 64 -11.88 -29.35 -36.67
N PRO A 65 -13.11 -29.28 -37.19
CA PRO A 65 -13.41 -29.47 -38.61
C PRO A 65 -13.21 -28.22 -39.48
N ASN A 66 -13.13 -27.01 -38.89
CA ASN A 66 -12.95 -25.77 -39.63
C ASN A 66 -12.24 -24.67 -38.80
N ASN A 67 -11.86 -23.57 -39.46
CA ASN A 67 -11.12 -22.46 -38.83
C ASN A 67 -11.94 -21.70 -37.78
N ILE A 68 -13.26 -21.53 -37.97
CA ILE A 68 -14.14 -20.82 -37.02
C ILE A 68 -14.14 -21.56 -35.67
N GLU A 69 -14.32 -22.87 -35.73
CA GLU A 69 -14.30 -23.74 -34.55
C GLU A 69 -12.92 -23.80 -33.91
N LYS A 70 -11.85 -23.80 -34.73
CA LYS A 70 -10.47 -23.74 -34.26
C LYS A 70 -10.18 -22.44 -33.47
N ILE A 71 -10.61 -21.29 -33.98
CA ILE A 71 -10.49 -19.99 -33.29
C ILE A 71 -11.21 -20.01 -31.94
N ARG A 72 -12.42 -20.58 -31.89
CA ARG A 72 -13.20 -20.73 -30.66
C ARG A 72 -12.47 -21.57 -29.62
N VAL A 73 -11.92 -22.73 -30.02
CA VAL A 73 -11.14 -23.59 -29.11
C VAL A 73 -9.88 -22.91 -28.63
N LEU A 74 -9.14 -22.25 -29.52
CA LEU A 74 -7.94 -21.51 -29.14
C LEU A 74 -8.26 -20.41 -28.11
N SER A 75 -9.40 -19.74 -28.24
CA SER A 75 -9.87 -18.74 -27.27
C SER A 75 -10.23 -19.36 -25.92
N ASN A 76 -10.89 -20.53 -25.92
CA ASN A 76 -11.21 -21.29 -24.70
C ASN A 76 -9.93 -21.82 -24.02
N LEU A 77 -9.01 -22.37 -24.80
CA LEU A 77 -7.72 -22.88 -24.36
C LEU A 77 -6.86 -21.76 -23.77
N ALA A 78 -6.79 -20.60 -24.43
CA ALA A 78 -6.11 -19.42 -23.91
C ALA A 78 -6.71 -18.97 -22.57
N SER A 79 -8.04 -18.93 -22.46
CA SER A 79 -8.73 -18.57 -21.20
C SER A 79 -8.41 -19.57 -20.09
N ALA A 80 -8.37 -20.87 -20.40
CA ALA A 80 -7.97 -21.91 -19.46
C ALA A 80 -6.50 -21.78 -19.05
N HIS A 81 -5.60 -21.48 -19.98
CA HIS A 81 -4.18 -21.22 -19.68
C HIS A 81 -4.00 -19.98 -18.79
N ILE A 82 -4.72 -18.87 -19.01
CA ILE A 82 -4.71 -17.72 -18.10
C ILE A 82 -5.11 -18.14 -16.68
N LYS A 83 -6.20 -18.90 -16.55
CA LYS A 83 -6.69 -19.37 -15.24
C LYS A 83 -5.75 -20.38 -14.57
N SER A 84 -4.91 -21.06 -15.34
CA SER A 84 -3.82 -21.91 -14.84
C SER A 84 -2.47 -21.20 -14.71
N ASN A 85 -2.44 -19.86 -14.77
CA ASN A 85 -1.22 -19.05 -14.72
C ASN A 85 -0.17 -19.36 -15.81
N ASN A 86 -0.58 -19.98 -16.92
CA ASN A 86 0.27 -20.30 -18.07
C ASN A 86 0.18 -19.20 -19.15
N LYS A 87 0.54 -17.96 -18.79
CA LYS A 87 0.31 -16.77 -19.62
C LYS A 87 1.00 -16.84 -21.00
N GLU A 88 2.20 -17.42 -21.10
CA GLU A 88 2.88 -17.58 -22.41
C GLU A 88 2.09 -18.45 -23.37
N LYS A 89 1.61 -19.62 -22.91
CA LYS A 89 0.78 -20.51 -23.74
C LYS A 89 -0.55 -19.87 -24.10
N ALA A 90 -1.11 -19.05 -23.22
CA ALA A 90 -2.32 -18.28 -23.52
C ALA A 90 -2.08 -17.26 -24.64
N LEU A 91 -0.94 -16.56 -24.59
CA LEU A 91 -0.50 -15.63 -25.63
C LEU A 91 -0.34 -16.34 -26.97
N ASP A 92 0.34 -17.49 -27.00
CA ASP A 92 0.51 -18.31 -28.21
C ASP A 92 -0.84 -18.73 -28.82
N CYS A 93 -1.79 -19.13 -27.97
CA CYS A 93 -3.13 -19.50 -28.42
C CYS A 93 -3.88 -18.32 -29.06
N PHE A 94 -3.79 -17.10 -28.50
CA PHE A 94 -4.41 -15.93 -29.10
C PHE A 94 -3.73 -15.51 -30.41
N ILE A 95 -2.40 -15.60 -30.49
CA ILE A 95 -1.65 -15.32 -31.73
C ILE A 95 -2.07 -16.33 -32.80
N ALA A 96 -2.13 -17.62 -32.47
CA ALA A 96 -2.59 -18.66 -33.39
C ALA A 96 -4.04 -18.43 -33.85
N ALA A 97 -4.92 -17.96 -32.96
CA ALA A 97 -6.29 -17.61 -33.33
C ALA A 97 -6.32 -16.43 -34.30
N LEU A 98 -5.50 -15.40 -34.08
CA LEU A 98 -5.43 -14.21 -34.93
C LEU A 98 -4.77 -14.49 -36.30
N GLN A 99 -3.88 -15.48 -36.39
CA GLN A 99 -3.32 -15.94 -37.68
C GLN A 99 -4.39 -16.59 -38.58
N LEU A 100 -5.39 -17.24 -37.98
CA LEU A 100 -6.49 -17.88 -38.73
C LEU A 100 -7.53 -16.85 -39.22
N ASP A 101 -7.68 -15.74 -38.51
CA ASP A 101 -8.52 -14.63 -38.94
C ASP A 101 -7.86 -13.28 -38.54
N PRO A 102 -7.08 -12.67 -39.45
CA PRO A 102 -6.42 -11.40 -39.20
C PRO A 102 -7.36 -10.20 -39.42
N SER A 103 -8.67 -10.38 -39.57
CA SER A 103 -9.61 -9.30 -39.88
C SER A 103 -9.71 -8.25 -38.76
N ALA A 104 -10.20 -7.06 -39.11
CA ALA A 104 -10.45 -5.98 -38.16
C ALA A 104 -11.41 -6.40 -37.03
N ASN A 105 -12.31 -7.36 -37.29
CA ASN A 105 -13.31 -7.84 -36.34
C ASN A 105 -12.72 -8.55 -35.10
N ASN A 106 -11.45 -8.96 -35.14
CA ASN A 106 -10.74 -9.57 -34.00
C ASN A 106 -10.04 -8.56 -33.08
N ALA A 107 -10.60 -7.36 -32.95
CA ALA A 107 -10.12 -6.31 -32.06
C ALA A 107 -9.88 -6.81 -30.62
N GLN A 108 -10.83 -7.57 -30.08
CA GLN A 108 -10.73 -8.11 -28.72
C GLN A 108 -9.56 -9.08 -28.55
N THR A 109 -9.24 -9.88 -29.57
CA THR A 109 -8.10 -10.80 -29.54
C THR A 109 -6.78 -10.02 -29.56
N ARG A 110 -6.67 -8.97 -30.39
CA ARG A 110 -5.51 -8.06 -30.38
C ARG A 110 -5.33 -7.39 -29.03
N LEU A 111 -6.40 -6.94 -28.40
CA LEU A 111 -6.36 -6.35 -27.07
C LEU A 111 -5.80 -7.34 -26.03
N LYS A 112 -6.30 -8.58 -26.01
CA LYS A 112 -5.80 -9.63 -25.12
C LYS A 112 -4.33 -9.94 -25.34
N ILE A 113 -3.88 -9.99 -26.60
CA ILE A 113 -2.47 -10.16 -26.96
C ILE A 113 -1.64 -9.02 -26.38
N CYS A 114 -2.05 -7.76 -26.60
CA CYS A 114 -1.31 -6.60 -26.08
C CYS A 114 -1.24 -6.59 -24.55
N GLN A 115 -2.34 -6.89 -23.86
CA GLN A 115 -2.38 -6.95 -22.39
C GLN A 115 -1.45 -8.04 -21.84
N LEU A 116 -1.53 -9.26 -22.37
CA LEU A 116 -0.64 -10.35 -21.95
C LEU A 116 0.81 -10.08 -22.32
N ALA A 117 1.07 -9.47 -23.48
CA ALA A 117 2.42 -9.12 -23.90
C ALA A 117 3.04 -8.04 -23.01
N CYS A 118 2.25 -7.05 -22.55
CA CYS A 118 2.71 -6.10 -21.52
C CYS A 118 3.08 -6.80 -20.21
N GLU A 119 2.24 -7.73 -19.73
CA GLU A 119 2.50 -8.49 -18.49
C GLU A 119 3.73 -9.42 -18.58
N LEU A 120 4.06 -9.86 -19.80
CA LEU A 120 5.20 -10.72 -20.09
C LEU A 120 6.43 -9.95 -20.60
N GLU A 121 6.38 -8.61 -20.58
CA GLU A 121 7.44 -7.72 -21.08
C GLU A 121 7.83 -7.95 -22.56
N LYS A 122 6.92 -8.53 -23.36
CA LYS A 122 7.10 -8.77 -24.81
C LYS A 122 6.66 -7.54 -25.61
N PHE A 123 7.33 -6.41 -25.39
CA PHE A 123 6.90 -5.10 -25.90
C PHE A 123 6.83 -5.00 -27.43
N ASP A 124 7.65 -5.75 -28.17
CA ASP A 124 7.58 -5.77 -29.65
C ASP A 124 6.21 -6.23 -30.17
N LEU A 125 5.59 -7.22 -29.51
CA LEU A 125 4.25 -7.68 -29.87
C LEU A 125 3.19 -6.63 -29.55
N VAL A 126 3.35 -5.87 -28.47
CA VAL A 126 2.46 -4.76 -28.13
C VAL A 126 2.53 -3.69 -29.21
N LEU A 127 3.74 -3.38 -29.69
CA LEU A 127 3.97 -2.39 -30.74
C LEU A 127 3.38 -2.84 -32.08
N GLU A 128 3.50 -4.13 -32.42
CA GLU A 128 2.94 -4.68 -33.65
C GLU A 128 1.39 -4.71 -33.65
N TYR A 129 0.79 -5.30 -32.60
CA TYR A 129 -0.66 -5.50 -32.55
C TYR A 129 -1.41 -4.28 -32.04
N GLY A 130 -0.78 -3.45 -31.21
CA GLY A 130 -1.35 -2.21 -30.70
C GLY A 130 -1.61 -1.21 -31.82
N GLU A 131 -0.71 -1.05 -32.79
CA GLU A 131 -0.94 -0.17 -33.94
C GLU A 131 -2.14 -0.59 -34.77
N LYS A 132 -2.28 -1.91 -35.01
CA LYS A 132 -3.44 -2.47 -35.71
C LYS A 132 -4.74 -2.25 -34.93
N LEU A 133 -4.68 -2.37 -33.60
CA LEU A 133 -5.83 -2.14 -32.72
C LEU A 133 -6.23 -0.67 -32.67
N ARG A 134 -5.25 0.24 -32.72
CA ARG A 134 -5.48 1.69 -32.67
C ARG A 134 -6.27 2.22 -33.85
N LEU A 135 -6.21 1.55 -35.01
CA LEU A 135 -7.00 1.89 -36.21
C LEU A 135 -8.51 1.70 -36.00
N LEU A 136 -8.93 1.04 -34.91
CA LEU A 136 -10.32 0.81 -34.58
C LEU A 136 -10.77 1.83 -33.55
N THR A 137 -11.74 2.68 -33.90
CA THR A 137 -12.19 3.82 -33.09
C THR A 137 -12.51 3.43 -31.64
N ASP A 138 -13.24 2.34 -31.44
CA ASP A 138 -13.66 1.87 -30.11
C ASP A 138 -12.49 1.44 -29.21
N TYR A 139 -11.33 1.13 -29.80
CA TYR A 139 -10.14 0.64 -29.11
C TYR A 139 -8.95 1.62 -29.17
N SER A 140 -9.09 2.75 -29.88
CA SER A 140 -8.00 3.70 -30.11
C SER A 140 -7.30 4.13 -28.82
N ASN A 141 -8.06 4.59 -27.81
CA ASN A 141 -7.51 5.05 -26.53
C ASN A 141 -6.83 3.91 -25.76
N GLU A 142 -7.43 2.71 -25.77
CA GLU A 142 -6.89 1.55 -25.07
C GLU A 142 -5.58 1.09 -25.71
N ALA A 143 -5.54 1.06 -27.04
CA ALA A 143 -4.35 0.72 -27.82
C ALA A 143 -3.24 1.74 -27.61
N LEU A 144 -3.54 3.05 -27.67
CA LEU A 144 -2.56 4.11 -27.44
C LEU A 144 -1.96 4.04 -26.04
N HIS A 145 -2.78 3.72 -25.02
CA HIS A 145 -2.29 3.51 -23.66
C HIS A 145 -1.31 2.34 -23.55
N LEU A 146 -1.61 1.20 -24.16
CA LEU A 146 -0.72 0.04 -24.16
C LEU A 146 0.58 0.30 -24.96
N LEU A 147 0.49 1.01 -26.09
CA LEU A 147 1.64 1.42 -26.90
C LEU A 147 2.58 2.37 -26.13
N LEU A 148 2.03 3.28 -25.32
CA LEU A 148 2.82 4.15 -24.45
C LEU A 148 3.50 3.38 -23.31
N ILE A 149 2.79 2.44 -22.67
CA ILE A 149 3.41 1.54 -21.68
C ILE A 149 4.61 0.82 -22.32
N ALA A 150 4.41 0.21 -23.48
CA ALA A 150 5.46 -0.52 -24.17
C ALA A 150 6.63 0.37 -24.58
N SER A 151 6.39 1.59 -25.06
CA SER A 151 7.46 2.50 -25.48
C SER A 151 8.25 3.07 -24.30
N PHE A 152 7.62 3.32 -23.16
CA PHE A 152 8.31 3.71 -21.94
C PHE A 152 9.18 2.58 -21.38
N SER A 153 8.68 1.34 -21.39
CA SER A 153 9.40 0.20 -20.84
C SER A 153 10.51 -0.34 -21.77
N ASN A 154 10.38 -0.15 -23.09
CA ASN A 154 11.35 -0.67 -24.07
C ASN A 154 12.51 0.31 -24.38
N ASN A 155 12.61 1.47 -23.68
CA ASN A 155 13.60 2.53 -23.92
C ASN A 155 13.72 3.01 -25.38
N ASP A 156 12.70 2.79 -26.21
CA ASP A 156 12.65 3.22 -27.61
C ASP A 156 12.17 4.68 -27.66
N ASN A 157 13.13 5.61 -27.55
CA ASN A 157 12.86 7.05 -27.51
C ASN A 157 12.09 7.55 -28.74
N VAL A 158 12.28 6.93 -29.91
CA VAL A 158 11.59 7.32 -31.15
C VAL A 158 10.11 6.98 -31.05
N LYS A 159 9.78 5.76 -30.62
CA LYS A 159 8.37 5.36 -30.42
C LYS A 159 7.74 6.09 -29.25
N LYS A 160 8.49 6.33 -28.17
CA LYS A 160 8.05 7.15 -27.03
C LYS A 160 7.59 8.52 -27.52
N GLU A 161 8.43 9.22 -28.26
CA GLU A 161 8.12 10.55 -28.81
C GLU A 161 6.91 10.49 -29.75
N TYR A 162 6.90 9.53 -30.68
CA TYR A 162 5.80 9.36 -31.64
C TYR A 162 4.44 9.20 -30.95
N TYR A 163 4.31 8.28 -29.99
CA TYR A 163 3.04 8.04 -29.30
C TYR A 163 2.67 9.18 -28.34
N SER A 164 3.66 9.86 -27.75
CA SER A 164 3.44 11.05 -26.93
C SER A 164 2.83 12.18 -27.74
N THR A 165 3.34 12.43 -28.96
CA THR A 165 2.77 13.41 -29.88
C THR A 165 1.34 13.05 -30.30
N LYS A 166 1.07 11.76 -30.55
CA LYS A 166 -0.30 11.28 -30.83
C LYS A 166 -1.24 11.54 -29.67
N LEU A 167 -0.84 11.18 -28.45
CA LEU A 167 -1.59 11.46 -27.23
C LEU A 167 -1.96 12.94 -27.12
N LEU A 168 -0.99 13.84 -27.25
CA LEU A 168 -1.23 15.28 -27.15
C LEU A 168 -2.17 15.79 -28.26
N SER A 169 -2.14 15.21 -29.46
CA SER A 169 -3.05 15.62 -30.54
C SER A 169 -4.50 15.14 -30.35
N GLU A 170 -4.71 14.02 -29.66
CA GLU A 170 -6.02 13.37 -29.54
C GLU A 170 -6.72 13.67 -28.19
N CYS A 171 -5.96 14.09 -27.17
CA CYS A 171 -6.44 14.18 -25.78
C CYS A 171 -7.61 15.15 -25.57
N VAL A 172 -7.75 16.17 -26.41
CA VAL A 172 -8.84 17.16 -26.33
C VAL A 172 -10.23 16.53 -26.43
N ASN A 173 -10.33 15.35 -27.07
CA ASN A 173 -11.58 14.62 -27.25
C ASN A 173 -11.85 13.58 -26.14
N PHE A 174 -10.93 13.38 -25.21
CA PHE A 174 -11.03 12.31 -24.22
C PHE A 174 -12.15 12.52 -23.20
N SER A 175 -12.72 11.42 -22.71
CA SER A 175 -13.60 11.42 -21.54
C SER A 175 -12.78 11.62 -20.26
N SER A 176 -13.40 12.03 -19.16
CA SER A 176 -12.72 12.20 -17.87
C SER A 176 -11.99 10.94 -17.42
N ALA A 177 -12.57 9.77 -17.66
CA ALA A 177 -11.93 8.48 -17.37
C ALA A 177 -10.67 8.23 -18.22
N SER A 178 -10.73 8.54 -19.53
CA SER A 178 -9.56 8.40 -20.42
C SER A 178 -8.46 9.38 -20.02
N SER A 179 -8.82 10.64 -19.75
CA SER A 179 -7.90 11.69 -19.30
C SER A 179 -7.15 11.30 -18.03
N GLN A 180 -7.87 10.83 -17.01
CA GLN A 180 -7.27 10.33 -15.76
C GLN A 180 -6.37 9.11 -16.00
N LYS A 181 -6.76 8.21 -16.91
CA LYS A 181 -5.96 7.01 -17.24
C LYS A 181 -4.59 7.40 -17.79
N PHE A 182 -4.53 8.32 -18.75
CA PHE A 182 -3.25 8.77 -19.31
C PHE A 182 -2.43 9.62 -18.34
N LEU A 183 -3.07 10.47 -17.53
CA LEU A 183 -2.38 11.20 -16.47
C LEU A 183 -1.74 10.24 -15.44
N ASN A 184 -2.47 9.22 -14.99
CA ASN A 184 -1.89 8.18 -14.13
C ASN A 184 -0.68 7.50 -14.77
N LEU A 185 -0.75 7.20 -16.07
CA LEU A 185 0.38 6.60 -16.77
C LEU A 185 1.61 7.53 -16.77
N MET A 186 1.43 8.83 -17.00
CA MET A 186 2.55 9.80 -16.96
C MET A 186 3.17 9.87 -15.57
N TYR A 187 2.34 9.78 -14.53
CA TYR A 187 2.79 9.80 -13.14
C TYR A 187 3.62 8.55 -12.83
N LEU A 188 3.11 7.37 -13.18
CA LEU A 188 3.83 6.10 -12.98
C LEU A 188 5.14 6.03 -13.80
N ALA A 189 5.17 6.66 -14.98
CA ALA A 189 6.36 6.74 -15.82
C ALA A 189 7.34 7.86 -15.41
N ASN A 190 7.02 8.64 -14.36
CA ASN A 190 7.76 9.84 -13.96
C ASN A 190 7.97 10.86 -15.09
N ASP A 191 7.07 10.94 -16.08
CA ASP A 191 7.16 11.87 -17.22
C ASP A 191 6.35 13.15 -16.95
N ASN A 192 6.85 13.96 -16.01
CA ASN A 192 6.19 15.19 -15.59
C ASN A 192 6.05 16.21 -16.72
N ALA A 193 6.99 16.23 -17.67
CA ALA A 193 6.95 17.14 -18.81
C ALA A 193 5.75 16.84 -19.71
N LEU A 194 5.51 15.56 -20.02
CA LEU A 194 4.36 15.15 -20.82
C LEU A 194 3.05 15.26 -20.03
N GLY A 195 3.06 14.93 -18.72
CA GLY A 195 1.92 15.13 -17.82
C GLY A 195 1.44 16.59 -17.76
N ASN A 196 2.35 17.55 -17.67
CA ASN A 196 2.02 18.98 -17.69
C ASN A 196 1.42 19.43 -19.02
N LYS A 197 2.02 19.04 -20.16
CA LYS A 197 1.45 19.34 -21.49
C LYS A 197 0.05 18.75 -21.65
N LEU A 198 -0.17 17.55 -21.13
CA LEU A 198 -1.48 16.90 -21.16
C LEU A 198 -2.50 17.68 -20.32
N LEU A 199 -2.14 18.09 -19.11
CA LEU A 199 -3.02 18.92 -18.26
C LEU A 199 -3.39 20.25 -18.93
N GLU A 200 -2.43 20.95 -19.54
CA GLU A 200 -2.70 22.20 -20.24
C GLU A 200 -3.76 22.04 -21.33
N LEU A 201 -3.66 20.98 -22.13
CA LEU A 201 -4.61 20.67 -23.21
C LEU A 201 -5.97 20.20 -22.68
N LEU A 202 -6.00 19.52 -21.53
CA LEU A 202 -7.23 19.03 -20.91
C LEU A 202 -7.97 20.11 -20.09
N LYS A 203 -7.27 21.18 -19.69
CA LYS A 203 -7.79 22.26 -18.84
C LYS A 203 -9.12 22.84 -19.32
N PRO A 204 -9.32 23.19 -20.61
CA PRO A 204 -10.57 23.81 -21.05
C PRO A 204 -11.81 22.95 -20.77
N LYS A 205 -11.66 21.62 -20.79
CA LYS A 205 -12.75 20.67 -20.62
C LYS A 205 -12.91 20.21 -19.17
N HIS A 206 -11.81 20.00 -18.45
CA HIS A 206 -11.82 19.25 -17.20
C HIS A 206 -11.42 20.05 -15.95
N ASN A 207 -11.10 21.34 -16.06
CA ASN A 207 -10.62 22.16 -14.92
C ASN A 207 -11.57 22.24 -13.72
N HIS A 208 -12.87 22.00 -13.93
CA HIS A 208 -13.87 21.99 -12.85
C HIS A 208 -13.94 20.65 -12.10
N GLU A 209 -13.30 19.59 -12.62
CA GLU A 209 -13.35 18.26 -12.04
C GLU A 209 -12.28 18.09 -10.96
N LYS A 210 -12.65 17.50 -9.81
CA LYS A 210 -11.75 17.39 -8.64
C LYS A 210 -10.44 16.67 -8.93
N TRP A 211 -10.46 15.63 -9.76
CA TRP A 211 -9.26 14.89 -10.14
C TRP A 211 -8.28 15.76 -10.95
N PHE A 212 -8.76 16.75 -11.71
CA PHE A 212 -7.91 17.62 -12.50
C PHE A 212 -7.04 18.48 -11.58
N ALA A 213 -7.61 18.99 -10.48
CA ALA A 213 -6.86 19.71 -9.46
C ALA A 213 -5.81 18.81 -8.78
N GLN A 214 -6.14 17.56 -8.49
CA GLN A 214 -5.21 16.58 -7.91
C GLN A 214 -4.02 16.32 -8.84
N PHE A 215 -4.26 16.01 -10.12
CA PHE A 215 -3.16 15.81 -11.07
C PHE A 215 -2.40 17.10 -11.37
N SER A 216 -3.06 18.26 -11.33
CA SER A 216 -2.36 19.56 -11.43
C SER A 216 -1.39 19.78 -10.30
N GLN A 217 -1.73 19.38 -9.07
CA GLN A 217 -0.79 19.40 -7.94
C GLN A 217 0.35 18.39 -8.12
N ILE A 218 0.05 17.19 -8.65
CA ILE A 218 1.03 16.13 -8.89
C ILE A 218 2.06 16.53 -9.95
N PHE A 219 1.62 17.00 -11.12
CA PHE A 219 2.50 17.29 -12.26
C PHE A 219 3.05 18.71 -12.26
N ASN A 220 2.31 19.64 -11.67
CA ASN A 220 2.72 21.01 -11.52
C ASN A 220 2.93 21.33 -10.03
N PRO A 221 3.99 20.77 -9.40
CA PRO A 221 4.39 21.21 -8.08
C PRO A 221 4.84 22.68 -8.09
N GLN A 222 4.79 23.43 -9.21
CA GLN A 222 5.10 24.87 -9.30
C GLN A 222 4.08 25.83 -8.65
N GLN A 223 3.30 25.39 -7.65
CA GLN A 223 3.29 26.16 -6.39
C GLN A 223 4.36 25.51 -5.49
N GLN A 224 5.61 25.89 -5.79
CA GLN A 224 6.91 25.37 -5.32
C GLN A 224 7.58 24.22 -6.10
N THR A 225 7.94 24.50 -7.35
CA THR A 225 9.14 23.86 -7.90
C THR A 225 10.36 24.57 -7.37
N ILE A 226 11.05 23.87 -6.50
CA ILE A 226 12.49 23.98 -6.42
C ILE A 226 13.00 23.18 -7.62
N PRO A 227 13.76 23.78 -8.56
CA PRO A 227 14.33 23.06 -9.69
C PRO A 227 15.19 21.90 -9.17
N LEU A 228 15.24 20.80 -9.93
CA LEU A 228 16.25 19.74 -9.79
C LEU A 228 17.58 20.39 -9.39
N LEU A 229 18.05 20.10 -8.18
CA LEU A 229 19.17 20.79 -7.56
C LEU A 229 20.49 20.34 -8.18
N ASP A 230 20.71 20.74 -9.43
CA ASP A 230 22.01 20.76 -10.06
C ASP A 230 22.79 21.93 -9.46
N ASN A 231 23.41 21.72 -8.29
CA ASN A 231 24.31 22.70 -7.64
C ASN A 231 23.79 24.15 -7.49
N ALA A 232 22.49 24.40 -7.68
CA ALA A 232 21.89 25.73 -7.60
C ALA A 232 21.69 26.12 -6.14
N SER A 233 22.50 27.09 -5.69
CA SER A 233 22.49 27.83 -4.42
C SER A 233 21.75 27.17 -3.25
N ILE A 234 22.48 26.39 -2.45
CA ILE A 234 22.05 26.05 -1.08
C ILE A 234 21.58 27.37 -0.42
N PRO A 235 20.34 27.44 0.12
CA PRO A 235 19.86 28.65 0.77
C PRO A 235 20.86 29.16 1.82
N ALA A 236 21.13 30.46 1.84
CA ALA A 236 22.12 31.03 2.77
C ALA A 236 21.72 30.84 4.24
N LYS A 237 20.42 30.97 4.54
CA LYS A 237 19.87 30.78 5.88
C LYS A 237 19.66 29.31 6.17
N LYS A 238 19.93 28.87 7.41
CA LYS A 238 19.72 27.48 7.87
C LYS A 238 18.23 27.11 7.94
N VAL A 239 17.40 28.08 8.29
CA VAL A 239 15.94 27.96 8.41
C VAL A 239 15.28 28.96 7.46
N ILE A 240 14.34 28.48 6.65
CA ILE A 240 13.62 29.24 5.63
C ILE A 240 12.14 29.21 5.99
N GLY A 241 11.49 30.36 6.04
CA GLY A 241 10.09 30.44 6.44
C GLY A 241 9.56 31.87 6.36
N SER A 242 8.24 31.99 6.24
CA SER A 242 7.53 33.26 6.25
C SER A 242 7.22 33.72 7.67
N ASN A 243 6.99 32.79 8.60
CA ASN A 243 6.80 33.08 10.02
C ASN A 243 8.14 33.38 10.70
N LYS A 244 8.44 34.68 10.84
CA LYS A 244 9.72 35.16 11.43
C LYS A 244 9.92 34.69 12.88
N LYS A 245 8.86 34.56 13.67
CA LYS A 245 8.95 34.12 15.07
C LYS A 245 9.30 32.64 15.13
N LEU A 246 8.61 31.82 14.35
CA LEU A 246 8.89 30.39 14.22
C LEU A 246 10.31 30.13 13.71
N VAL A 247 10.75 30.87 12.68
CA VAL A 247 12.13 30.82 12.18
C VAL A 247 13.14 31.14 13.28
N LYS A 248 12.89 32.15 14.13
CA LYS A 248 13.78 32.50 15.25
C LYS A 248 13.85 31.37 16.29
N LEU A 249 12.70 30.75 16.62
CA LEU A 249 12.64 29.64 17.58
C LEU A 249 13.42 28.41 17.07
N ILE A 250 13.25 28.05 15.80
CA ILE A 250 13.98 26.92 15.20
C ILE A 250 15.48 27.18 15.17
N ASN A 251 15.92 28.42 14.87
CA ASN A 251 17.36 28.75 14.93
C ASN A 251 17.91 28.62 16.37
N ARG A 252 17.17 29.07 17.40
CA ARG A 252 17.56 28.85 18.80
C ARG A 252 17.66 27.37 19.15
N LEU A 253 16.76 26.54 18.61
CA LEU A 253 16.83 25.09 18.81
C LEU A 253 18.07 24.47 18.15
N PHE A 254 18.47 24.96 16.97
CA PHE A 254 19.76 24.57 16.35
C PHE A 254 20.94 24.96 17.23
N GLU A 255 20.99 26.21 17.69
CA GLU A 255 22.06 26.72 18.55
C GLU A 255 22.18 25.89 19.83
N ASN A 256 21.07 25.71 20.56
CA ASN A 256 21.01 24.88 21.77
C ASN A 256 21.50 23.45 21.52
N ASN A 257 21.08 22.82 20.43
CA ASN A 257 21.53 21.47 20.09
C ASN A 257 23.03 21.42 19.78
N ILE A 258 23.57 22.38 19.03
CA ILE A 258 24.99 22.46 18.67
C ILE A 258 25.86 22.68 19.91
N GLU A 259 25.45 23.58 20.83
CA GLU A 259 26.12 23.80 22.11
C GLU A 259 26.21 22.51 22.94
N HIS A 260 25.23 21.63 22.79
CA HIS A 260 25.19 20.32 23.44
C HIS A 260 25.84 19.18 22.62
N GLY A 261 26.51 19.49 21.51
CA GLY A 261 27.31 18.54 20.73
C GLY A 261 26.59 17.92 19.53
N ALA A 262 25.44 18.46 19.12
CA ALA A 262 24.81 18.04 17.88
C ALA A 262 25.61 18.48 16.64
N SER A 263 25.55 17.67 15.59
CA SER A 263 26.13 18.01 14.29
C SER A 263 25.06 17.96 13.20
N PHE A 264 25.14 18.90 12.26
CA PHE A 264 24.20 19.00 11.15
C PHE A 264 24.98 19.19 9.86
N HIS A 265 24.62 18.46 8.81
CA HIS A 265 25.26 18.58 7.53
C HIS A 265 25.14 20.02 6.99
N PRO A 266 26.21 20.59 6.39
CA PRO A 266 26.19 21.98 5.90
C PRO A 266 25.12 22.26 4.84
N ARG A 267 24.66 21.21 4.14
CA ARG A 267 23.64 21.29 3.08
C ARG A 267 22.21 21.03 3.58
N LEU A 268 22.04 20.73 4.87
CA LEU A 268 20.73 20.54 5.50
C LEU A 268 20.08 21.89 5.82
N ARG A 269 18.79 22.03 5.49
CA ARG A 269 17.94 23.19 5.77
C ARG A 269 16.59 22.77 6.34
N VAL A 270 16.01 23.61 7.19
CA VAL A 270 14.62 23.46 7.65
C VAL A 270 13.75 24.45 6.89
N PHE A 271 12.63 23.97 6.37
CA PHE A 271 11.62 24.78 5.68
C PHE A 271 10.36 24.84 6.53
N GLU A 272 9.83 26.06 6.65
CA GLU A 272 8.53 26.36 7.21
C GLU A 272 7.63 26.86 6.07
N GLU A 273 6.58 26.09 5.79
CA GLU A 273 5.62 26.36 4.72
C GLU A 273 4.21 26.15 5.28
N ASN A 274 3.44 27.22 5.40
CA ASN A 274 2.09 27.19 5.99
C ASN A 274 2.07 26.55 7.40
N ASN A 275 3.06 26.88 8.25
CA ASN A 275 3.27 26.29 9.58
C ASN A 275 3.61 24.78 9.59
N ASN A 276 3.78 24.15 8.43
CA ASN A 276 4.37 22.82 8.33
C ASN A 276 5.89 22.93 8.27
N LEU A 277 6.56 21.94 8.85
CA LEU A 277 8.01 21.89 8.92
C LEU A 277 8.48 20.69 8.10
N SER A 278 9.55 20.89 7.35
CA SER A 278 10.25 19.82 6.64
C SER A 278 11.76 20.06 6.69
N ILE A 279 12.54 18.99 6.54
CA ILE A 279 13.98 19.07 6.40
C ILE A 279 14.35 18.75 4.96
N LYS A 280 15.10 19.63 4.31
CA LYS A 280 15.61 19.44 2.95
C LYS A 280 17.13 19.38 2.93
N VAL A 281 17.70 18.48 2.12
CA VAL A 281 19.16 18.32 1.95
C VAL A 281 19.53 18.50 0.49
N PHE A 282 20.35 19.50 0.23
CA PHE A 282 20.63 19.97 -1.13
C PHE A 282 21.84 19.25 -1.73
N SER A 283 21.97 17.91 -1.74
CA SER A 283 23.21 17.22 -2.18
C SER A 283 23.01 16.25 -3.36
N ASN A 284 24.01 16.14 -4.25
CA ASN A 284 24.00 15.24 -5.42
C ASN A 284 24.69 13.89 -5.15
N ASN A 285 25.30 13.70 -3.97
CA ASN A 285 26.05 12.49 -3.66
C ASN A 285 25.10 11.37 -3.21
N GLN A 286 25.25 10.20 -3.85
CA GLN A 286 24.52 8.97 -3.52
C GLN A 286 25.07 8.25 -2.26
N SER A 287 25.99 8.87 -1.52
CA SER A 287 26.57 8.27 -0.32
C SER A 287 25.58 8.29 0.85
N ASN A 288 25.51 7.20 1.60
CA ASN A 288 24.72 7.08 2.84
C ASN A 288 25.42 7.84 3.99
N GLU A 289 25.65 9.14 3.80
CA GLU A 289 26.35 9.99 4.76
C GLU A 289 25.44 10.36 5.94
N ARG A 290 26.06 10.63 7.09
CA ARG A 290 25.34 11.10 8.27
C ARG A 290 24.94 12.57 8.07
N LEU A 291 23.64 12.83 8.02
CA LEU A 291 23.07 14.14 7.71
C LEU A 291 22.80 15.00 8.95
N LEU A 292 22.50 14.35 10.06
CA LEU A 292 22.42 14.96 11.38
C LEU A 292 22.72 13.93 12.46
N ASP A 293 23.23 14.40 13.60
CA ASP A 293 23.51 13.62 14.80
C ASP A 293 23.15 14.49 16.01
N ILE A 294 22.23 14.03 16.86
CA ILE A 294 21.79 14.76 18.05
C ILE A 294 22.00 13.87 19.29
N PRO A 295 22.85 14.27 20.25
CA PRO A 295 23.04 13.55 21.51
C PRO A 295 21.73 13.32 22.27
N LEU A 296 21.56 12.14 22.90
CA LEU A 296 20.30 11.84 23.60
C LEU A 296 20.06 12.76 24.81
N LYS A 297 21.11 13.35 25.38
CA LYS A 297 20.99 14.38 26.43
C LYS A 297 20.23 15.63 25.97
N CYS A 298 20.15 15.88 24.66
CA CYS A 298 19.34 16.96 24.09
C CYS A 298 17.85 16.59 23.97
N MET A 299 17.47 15.33 24.16
CA MET A 299 16.13 14.81 23.90
C MET A 299 15.25 14.89 25.14
N PRO A 300 14.14 15.65 25.12
CA PRO A 300 13.24 15.75 26.26
C PRO A 300 12.57 14.40 26.56
N LEU A 301 12.59 13.98 27.82
CA LEU A 301 11.80 12.85 28.31
C LEU A 301 10.46 13.36 28.83
N LEU A 302 9.34 12.85 28.32
CA LEU A 302 8.02 13.37 28.68
C LEU A 302 7.71 13.23 30.17
N ASN A 303 8.25 12.18 30.81
CA ASN A 303 8.06 11.95 32.24
C ASN A 303 8.68 13.04 33.13
N ASP A 304 9.61 13.85 32.62
CA ASP A 304 10.24 14.95 33.35
C ASP A 304 9.37 16.19 33.46
N TYR A 305 8.21 16.22 32.78
CA TYR A 305 7.37 17.40 32.70
C TYR A 305 5.94 17.11 33.13
N GLU A 306 5.30 18.10 33.75
CA GLU A 306 3.85 18.22 33.80
C GLU A 306 3.41 18.96 32.54
N ILE A 307 2.45 18.41 31.82
CA ILE A 307 1.98 18.96 30.55
C ILE A 307 0.48 19.23 30.64
N SER A 308 0.07 20.42 30.21
CA SER A 308 -1.33 20.84 30.16
C SER A 308 -1.63 21.61 28.89
N LEU A 309 -2.91 21.83 28.62
CA LEU A 309 -3.39 22.62 27.49
C LEU A 309 -4.21 23.81 28.01
N THR A 310 -4.01 24.99 27.43
CA THR A 310 -4.87 26.16 27.68
C THR A 310 -6.19 26.04 26.90
N ASP A 311 -7.14 26.93 27.20
CA ASP A 311 -8.41 27.02 26.48
C ASP A 311 -8.25 27.38 24.98
N ASP A 312 -7.12 28.02 24.64
CA ASP A 312 -6.76 28.40 23.26
C ASP A 312 -5.91 27.33 22.53
N ASP A 313 -5.89 26.09 23.02
CA ASP A 313 -5.13 24.99 22.45
C ASP A 313 -3.60 25.19 22.45
N LEU A 314 -3.07 25.91 23.45
CA LEU A 314 -1.63 26.08 23.63
C LEU A 314 -1.08 25.10 24.66
N LEU A 315 -0.01 24.39 24.30
CA LEU A 315 0.74 23.53 25.20
C LEU A 315 1.47 24.35 26.26
N VAL A 316 1.39 23.89 27.51
CA VAL A 316 2.14 24.42 28.64
C VAL A 316 2.86 23.27 29.31
N THR A 317 4.15 23.46 29.59
CA THR A 317 5.00 22.45 30.23
C THR A 317 5.71 23.02 31.43
N LYS A 318 5.68 22.29 32.55
CA LYS A 318 6.42 22.63 33.76
C LYS A 318 7.41 21.50 34.09
N PRO A 319 8.72 21.78 34.25
CA PRO A 319 9.68 20.78 34.66
C PRO A 319 9.38 20.30 36.09
N LYS A 320 9.45 19.00 36.31
CA LYS A 320 9.39 18.41 37.65
C LYS A 320 10.71 18.65 38.40
N SER A 321 10.67 18.63 39.73
CA SER A 321 11.89 18.85 40.54
C SER A 321 12.94 17.73 40.39
N ASN A 322 12.52 16.52 40.00
CA ASN A 322 13.33 15.32 39.88
C ASN A 322 13.48 14.86 38.42
N MET A 323 13.84 15.76 37.52
CA MET A 323 14.07 15.42 36.11
C MET A 323 15.17 14.37 35.95
N LEU A 324 14.92 13.38 35.10
CA LEU A 324 15.91 12.41 34.65
C LEU A 324 16.91 13.06 33.68
N ASN A 325 16.43 13.90 32.77
CA ASN A 325 17.26 14.58 31.77
C ASN A 325 17.14 16.12 31.86
N PRO A 326 17.74 16.76 32.88
CA PRO A 326 17.68 18.21 33.04
C PRO A 326 18.35 18.98 31.89
N SER A 327 19.33 18.39 31.18
CA SER A 327 19.96 19.05 30.03
C SER A 327 19.03 19.27 28.83
N ALA A 328 17.90 18.56 28.76
CA ALA A 328 16.91 18.75 27.70
C ALA A 328 15.84 19.81 28.04
N GLN A 329 15.93 20.51 29.17
CA GLN A 329 14.92 21.49 29.59
C GLN A 329 14.72 22.60 28.57
N GLU A 330 15.80 23.21 28.06
CA GLU A 330 15.67 24.26 27.03
C GLU A 330 15.15 23.68 25.72
N THR A 331 15.55 22.46 25.34
CA THR A 331 14.99 21.78 24.17
C THR A 331 13.47 21.65 24.29
N MET A 332 12.96 21.17 25.43
CA MET A 332 11.52 21.01 25.64
C MET A 332 10.78 22.33 25.51
N GLN A 333 11.29 23.39 26.15
CA GLN A 333 10.71 24.72 26.08
C GLN A 333 10.63 25.21 24.63
N LEU A 334 11.73 25.11 23.88
CA LEU A 334 11.78 25.53 22.48
C LEU A 334 10.84 24.71 21.60
N MET A 335 10.76 23.40 21.79
CA MET A 335 9.82 22.54 21.05
C MET A 335 8.36 22.94 21.31
N VAL A 336 7.99 23.17 22.56
CA VAL A 336 6.62 23.61 22.94
C VAL A 336 6.30 24.98 22.35
N GLU A 337 7.24 25.93 22.40
CA GLU A 337 7.07 27.24 21.77
C GLU A 337 6.91 27.12 20.24
N ILE A 338 7.67 26.23 19.60
CA ILE A 338 7.57 25.93 18.16
C ILE A 338 6.19 25.32 17.84
N TYR A 339 5.72 24.34 18.61
CA TYR A 339 4.41 23.72 18.40
C TYR A 339 3.25 24.70 18.55
N ASN A 340 3.32 25.58 19.56
CA ASN A 340 2.33 26.61 19.78
C ASN A 340 2.34 27.66 18.66
N GLU A 341 3.51 28.14 18.27
CA GLU A 341 3.66 29.13 17.20
C GLU A 341 3.22 28.59 15.83
N SER A 342 3.42 27.29 15.58
CA SER A 342 2.96 26.60 14.38
C SER A 342 1.52 26.07 14.48
N GLN A 343 0.80 26.36 15.57
CA GLN A 343 -0.58 25.92 15.82
C GLN A 343 -0.79 24.41 15.65
N LYS A 344 0.21 23.61 16.05
CA LYS A 344 0.24 22.16 15.79
C LYS A 344 -0.89 21.40 16.50
N ILE A 345 -1.31 21.81 17.70
CA ILE A 345 -2.45 21.19 18.38
C ILE A 345 -3.76 21.43 17.62
N LYS A 346 -3.99 22.66 17.14
CA LYS A 346 -5.17 22.99 16.35
C LYS A 346 -5.20 22.20 15.04
N ALA A 347 -4.07 22.14 14.33
CA ALA A 347 -3.93 21.34 13.12
C ALA A 347 -4.15 19.84 13.41
N TRP A 348 -3.63 19.34 14.54
CA TRP A 348 -3.80 17.96 14.98
C TRP A 348 -5.25 17.59 15.24
N LYS A 349 -6.01 18.42 15.96
CA LYS A 349 -7.45 18.21 16.17
C LYS A 349 -8.25 18.17 14.86
N ALA A 350 -7.77 18.85 13.82
CA ALA A 350 -8.43 18.87 12.52
C ALA A 350 -8.20 17.61 11.67
N CYS A 351 -7.23 16.75 12.02
CA CYS A 351 -6.94 15.51 11.28
C CYS A 351 -7.05 14.23 12.13
N CYS A 352 -6.94 14.33 13.45
CA CYS A 352 -7.04 13.18 14.34
C CYS A 352 -8.48 12.62 14.38
N PRO A 353 -8.69 11.33 14.06
CA PRO A 353 -10.02 10.73 13.93
C PRO A 353 -10.87 10.81 15.21
N PHE A 354 -10.24 10.83 16.38
CA PHE A 354 -10.93 10.92 17.67
C PHE A 354 -11.54 12.30 17.95
N PHE A 355 -11.17 13.31 17.15
CA PHE A 355 -11.82 14.62 17.13
C PHE A 355 -12.75 14.76 15.91
N THR A 356 -12.26 14.41 14.71
CA THR A 356 -13.00 14.65 13.47
C THR A 356 -14.24 13.76 13.32
N LEU A 357 -14.28 12.59 13.97
CA LEU A 357 -15.39 11.64 13.91
C LEU A 357 -16.31 11.67 15.13
N GLN A 358 -16.19 12.66 16.03
CA GLN A 358 -17.06 12.77 17.22
C GLN A 358 -18.55 12.89 16.86
N SER A 359 -18.86 13.49 15.70
CA SER A 359 -20.22 13.59 15.18
C SER A 359 -20.76 12.27 14.60
N ASN A 360 -19.91 11.26 14.41
CA ASN A 360 -20.26 9.93 13.92
C ASN A 360 -19.65 8.83 14.81
N PRO A 361 -20.14 8.67 16.06
CA PRO A 361 -19.56 7.75 17.03
C PRO A 361 -19.64 6.28 16.57
N SER A 362 -20.68 5.89 15.83
CA SER A 362 -20.80 4.54 15.27
C SER A 362 -19.68 4.20 14.30
N LEU A 363 -19.26 5.17 13.48
CA LEU A 363 -18.14 5.00 12.57
C LEU A 363 -16.81 4.92 13.32
N LEU A 364 -16.61 5.81 14.31
CA LEU A 364 -15.40 5.79 15.15
C LEU A 364 -15.29 4.46 15.91
N ASP A 365 -16.37 3.99 16.52
CA ASP A 365 -16.41 2.70 17.21
C ASP A 365 -16.09 1.53 16.28
N LYS A 366 -16.59 1.57 15.04
CA LYS A 366 -16.26 0.54 14.04
C LYS A 366 -14.78 0.56 13.67
N LEU A 367 -14.18 1.74 13.47
CA LEU A 367 -12.75 1.87 13.19
C LEU A 367 -11.92 1.40 14.38
N VAL A 368 -12.28 1.79 15.60
CA VAL A 368 -11.59 1.34 16.82
C VAL A 368 -11.67 -0.18 16.98
N SER A 369 -12.79 -0.81 16.62
CA SER A 369 -12.90 -2.27 16.70
C SER A 369 -11.96 -3.01 15.72
N GLY A 370 -11.47 -2.34 14.67
CA GLY A 370 -10.46 -2.90 13.77
C GLY A 370 -9.03 -2.91 14.35
N LYS A 371 -8.85 -2.28 15.52
CA LYS A 371 -7.60 -2.20 16.30
C LYS A 371 -7.90 -2.27 17.80
N GLU A 372 -8.83 -3.15 18.19
CA GLU A 372 -9.36 -3.18 19.57
C GLU A 372 -8.29 -3.53 20.62
N PHE A 373 -7.26 -4.30 20.22
CA PHE A 373 -6.17 -4.71 21.10
C PHE A 373 -4.97 -3.76 21.08
N ASN A 374 -5.04 -2.64 20.34
CA ASN A 374 -4.01 -1.61 20.36
C ASN A 374 -4.26 -0.64 21.53
N GLN A 375 -3.39 -0.68 22.53
CA GLN A 375 -3.55 0.10 23.77
C GLN A 375 -3.67 1.61 23.53
N LYS A 376 -2.89 2.16 22.59
CA LYS A 376 -2.91 3.60 22.29
C LYS A 376 -4.26 4.01 21.69
N VAL A 377 -4.76 3.23 20.72
CA VAL A 377 -6.08 3.42 20.12
C VAL A 377 -7.20 3.32 21.17
N GLN A 378 -7.13 2.33 22.07
CA GLN A 378 -8.12 2.18 23.15
C GLN A 378 -8.11 3.36 24.12
N ASN A 379 -6.93 3.81 24.55
CA ASN A 379 -6.81 4.96 25.44
C ASN A 379 -7.42 6.20 24.80
N PHE A 380 -7.14 6.47 23.52
CA PHE A 380 -7.74 7.60 22.80
C PHE A 380 -9.27 7.48 22.71
N ASN A 381 -9.78 6.27 22.45
CA ASN A 381 -11.22 6.04 22.40
C ASN A 381 -11.89 6.29 23.76
N ILE A 382 -11.29 5.83 24.85
CA ILE A 382 -11.82 6.03 26.22
C ILE A 382 -11.88 7.52 26.54
N LEU A 383 -10.79 8.25 26.31
CA LEU A 383 -10.75 9.70 26.55
C LEU A 383 -11.77 10.45 25.68
N SER A 384 -11.93 10.04 24.41
CA SER A 384 -12.96 10.59 23.51
C SER A 384 -14.37 10.35 24.04
N LYS A 385 -14.68 9.13 24.52
CA LYS A 385 -16.01 8.78 25.05
C LYS A 385 -16.34 9.47 26.36
N ASN A 386 -15.33 9.67 27.20
CA ASN A 386 -15.46 10.41 28.46
C ASN A 386 -15.49 11.94 28.26
N ASN A 387 -15.33 12.41 27.02
CA ASN A 387 -15.23 13.84 26.69
C ASN A 387 -14.06 14.55 27.39
N GLU A 388 -12.96 13.84 27.64
CA GLU A 388 -11.73 14.34 28.26
C GLU A 388 -10.82 14.97 27.18
N LEU A 389 -11.34 15.97 26.45
CA LEU A 389 -10.77 16.44 25.19
C LEU A 389 -9.37 17.05 25.29
N ASN A 390 -9.04 17.71 26.41
CA ASN A 390 -7.71 18.28 26.61
C ASN A 390 -6.66 17.19 26.84
N ILE A 391 -7.01 16.16 27.61
CA ILE A 391 -6.14 15.01 27.86
C ILE A 391 -5.98 14.22 26.56
N LEU A 392 -7.08 13.97 25.83
CA LEU A 392 -7.03 13.36 24.50
C LEU A 392 -6.11 14.13 23.54
N ALA A 393 -6.18 15.46 23.54
CA ALA A 393 -5.35 16.29 22.66
C ALA A 393 -3.86 16.10 22.99
N ILE A 394 -3.49 16.14 24.26
CA ILE A 394 -2.10 15.96 24.72
C ILE A 394 -1.61 14.54 24.40
N GLU A 395 -2.35 13.51 24.82
CA GLU A 395 -1.99 12.10 24.67
C GLU A 395 -1.88 11.69 23.20
N SER A 396 -2.82 12.11 22.35
CA SER A 396 -2.77 11.79 20.91
C SER A 396 -1.72 12.61 20.15
N PHE A 397 -1.49 13.87 20.54
CA PHE A 397 -0.47 14.72 19.92
C PHE A 397 0.94 14.22 20.19
N PHE A 398 1.27 13.92 21.45
CA PHE A 398 2.58 13.34 21.76
C PHE A 398 2.66 11.87 21.35
N GLY A 399 1.55 11.13 21.39
CA GLY A 399 1.47 9.75 20.91
C GLY A 399 1.84 9.58 19.44
N SER A 400 1.78 10.63 18.61
CA SER A 400 2.24 10.62 17.22
C SER A 400 3.67 11.13 17.02
N ARG A 401 4.39 11.49 18.08
CA ARG A 401 5.73 12.14 18.03
C ARG A 401 6.76 11.52 18.98
N THR A 402 6.35 10.58 19.82
CA THR A 402 7.24 9.98 20.80
C THR A 402 8.19 8.95 20.20
N PHE A 403 9.38 8.91 20.78
CA PHE A 403 10.39 7.88 20.57
C PHE A 403 10.63 7.14 21.88
N SER A 404 10.89 5.84 21.79
CA SER A 404 11.17 4.96 22.94
C SER A 404 12.67 4.92 23.22
N TYR A 405 13.06 5.35 24.42
CA TYR A 405 14.44 5.33 24.89
C TYR A 405 14.66 4.20 25.88
N GLU A 406 15.50 3.24 25.53
CA GLU A 406 15.86 2.14 26.43
C GLU A 406 16.69 2.64 27.62
N GLN A 407 16.44 2.08 28.80
CA GLN A 407 17.18 2.37 30.03
C GLN A 407 18.69 2.26 29.84
N LYS A 408 19.16 1.25 29.09
CA LYS A 408 20.58 1.03 28.81
C LYS A 408 21.21 2.20 28.05
N ALA A 409 20.54 2.73 27.03
CA ALA A 409 21.03 3.88 26.26
C ALA A 409 21.09 5.15 27.12
N LEU A 410 20.07 5.37 27.96
CA LEU A 410 20.06 6.51 28.90
C LEU A 410 21.17 6.39 29.96
N SER A 411 21.41 5.20 30.49
CA SER A 411 22.43 4.95 31.52
C SER A 411 23.85 5.28 31.03
N ALA A 412 24.14 5.08 29.74
CA ALA A 412 25.43 5.42 29.14
C ALA A 412 25.73 6.93 29.17
N LEU A 413 24.70 7.75 29.38
CA LEU A 413 24.76 9.21 29.49
C LEU A 413 24.64 9.70 30.94
N GLY A 414 24.60 8.79 31.92
CA GLY A 414 24.37 9.12 33.33
C GLY A 414 22.91 9.44 33.67
N ILE A 415 21.97 9.17 32.76
CA ILE A 415 20.52 9.34 33.01
C ILE A 415 20.00 8.01 33.57
N VAL A 416 19.61 8.00 34.83
CA VAL A 416 19.17 6.78 35.54
C VAL A 416 17.64 6.77 35.65
N SER A 417 16.98 5.95 34.84
CA SER A 417 15.54 5.66 34.96
C SER A 417 15.32 4.32 35.69
N GLU A 418 14.23 4.21 36.46
CA GLU A 418 13.74 2.95 37.02
C GLU A 418 12.89 2.15 36.02
N ARG A 419 12.51 2.77 34.90
CA ARG A 419 11.70 2.14 33.85
C ARG A 419 12.60 1.52 32.77
N PRO A 420 12.18 0.40 32.16
CA PRO A 420 12.93 -0.21 31.05
C PRO A 420 12.93 0.69 29.80
N ILE A 421 11.86 1.46 29.60
CA ILE A 421 11.69 2.37 28.47
C ILE A 421 11.13 3.70 29.00
N GLU A 422 11.72 4.81 28.56
CA GLU A 422 11.16 6.15 28.69
C GLU A 422 10.67 6.67 27.34
N LEU A 423 9.56 7.41 27.35
CA LEU A 423 9.07 8.10 26.15
C LEU A 423 9.60 9.52 26.12
N GLY A 424 10.15 9.94 24.97
CA GLY A 424 10.64 11.29 24.78
C GLY A 424 10.42 11.81 23.37
N LEU A 425 10.86 13.04 23.13
CA LEU A 425 10.75 13.72 21.85
C LEU A 425 12.07 13.72 21.09
N LEU A 426 12.00 14.06 19.80
CA LEU A 426 13.12 13.95 18.86
C LEU A 426 13.76 15.30 18.48
N SER A 427 13.60 16.37 19.26
CA SER A 427 14.21 17.68 18.96
C SER A 427 14.01 18.08 17.48
N ILE A 428 15.05 18.50 16.75
CA ILE A 428 14.96 18.85 15.31
C ILE A 428 14.55 17.67 14.43
N ILE A 429 14.83 16.42 14.83
CA ILE A 429 14.45 15.22 14.07
C ILE A 429 12.92 15.11 13.95
N ASP A 430 12.16 15.67 14.89
CA ASP A 430 10.69 15.75 14.84
C ASP A 430 10.15 16.51 13.61
N PHE A 431 10.99 17.27 12.91
CA PHE A 431 10.60 18.02 11.70
C PHE A 431 10.79 17.22 10.40
N LEU A 432 11.30 16.00 10.49
CA LEU A 432 11.28 15.10 9.34
C LEU A 432 9.84 14.66 9.07
N ASN A 433 9.58 14.19 7.85
CA ASN A 433 8.31 13.57 7.48
C ASN A 433 8.49 12.07 7.22
N HIS A 434 7.38 11.33 7.31
CA HIS A 434 7.36 9.89 7.09
C HIS A 434 7.35 9.54 5.61
N LYS A 435 8.15 8.53 5.21
CA LYS A 435 7.98 7.84 3.93
C LYS A 435 8.49 6.41 4.03
N VAL A 436 7.69 5.44 3.58
CA VAL A 436 8.08 4.02 3.52
C VAL A 436 9.25 3.83 2.54
N LYS A 437 10.07 2.80 2.76
CA LYS A 437 11.28 2.47 1.95
C LYS A 437 12.38 3.54 2.00
N THR A 438 12.39 4.36 3.05
CA THR A 438 13.50 5.26 3.38
C THR A 438 14.25 4.73 4.60
N ASN A 439 15.35 5.40 4.97
CA ASN A 439 16.16 4.95 6.10
C ASN A 439 15.45 5.17 7.44
N TYR A 440 15.70 4.26 8.38
CA TYR A 440 15.35 4.44 9.79
C TYR A 440 16.31 5.40 10.48
N TYR A 441 15.94 5.81 11.69
CA TYR A 441 16.88 6.42 12.63
C TYR A 441 17.99 5.45 13.00
N ASN A 442 19.21 5.97 13.15
CA ASN A 442 20.34 5.20 13.65
C ASN A 442 20.63 5.64 15.09
N LEU A 443 20.12 4.87 16.04
CA LEU A 443 20.41 5.03 17.46
C LEU A 443 21.76 4.38 17.76
N ASN A 444 22.70 5.18 18.27
CA ASN A 444 23.92 4.65 18.90
C ASN A 444 23.83 4.83 20.42
N GLN A 445 24.89 4.45 21.16
CA GLN A 445 24.89 4.50 22.63
C GLN A 445 24.68 5.91 23.22
N THR A 446 24.95 6.98 22.46
CA THR A 446 25.01 8.35 22.99
C THR A 446 24.23 9.39 22.19
N SER A 447 23.83 9.08 20.96
CA SER A 447 23.13 9.99 20.05
C SER A 447 22.20 9.27 19.09
N LEU A 448 21.25 10.03 18.56
CA LEU A 448 20.37 9.63 17.47
C LEU A 448 20.84 10.32 16.19
N SER A 449 21.05 9.55 15.13
CA SER A 449 21.52 10.07 13.85
C SER A 449 20.61 9.69 12.70
N VAL A 450 20.52 10.56 11.69
CA VAL A 450 19.78 10.28 10.46
C VAL A 450 20.76 10.37 9.30
N SER A 451 20.74 9.33 8.47
CA SER A 451 21.48 9.23 7.22
C SER A 451 20.47 8.87 6.14
N GLY A 452 20.68 9.31 4.90
CA GLY A 452 19.81 8.88 3.81
C GLY A 452 19.84 9.78 2.60
N GLN A 453 19.06 9.40 1.61
CA GLN A 453 18.96 10.12 0.36
C GLN A 453 17.71 11.02 0.39
N PRO A 454 17.84 12.32 0.13
CA PRO A 454 16.69 13.19 0.00
C PRO A 454 15.89 12.82 -1.26
N ASP A 455 14.60 13.12 -1.27
CA ASP A 455 13.72 12.90 -2.42
C ASP A 455 14.23 13.71 -3.62
N LEU A 456 14.34 13.04 -4.77
CA LEU A 456 14.94 13.61 -5.97
C LEU A 456 14.18 14.83 -6.52
N ASN A 457 12.90 14.95 -6.20
CA ASN A 457 12.04 16.00 -6.76
C ASN A 457 12.04 17.28 -5.93
N ASN A 458 12.09 17.17 -4.60
CA ASN A 458 11.93 18.32 -3.71
C ASN A 458 13.05 18.47 -2.67
N ALA A 459 14.06 17.60 -2.71
CA ALA A 459 15.17 17.50 -1.77
C ALA A 459 14.77 17.25 -0.31
N GLU A 460 13.53 16.86 -0.04
CA GLU A 460 13.06 16.57 1.30
C GLU A 460 13.66 15.26 1.82
N LEU A 461 14.15 15.31 3.05
CA LEU A 461 14.65 14.14 3.75
C LEU A 461 13.48 13.51 4.51
N PHE A 462 13.14 12.29 4.13
CA PHE A 462 12.15 11.48 4.82
C PHE A 462 12.82 10.40 5.65
N VAL A 463 12.09 9.88 6.62
CA VAL A 463 12.51 8.74 7.45
C VAL A 463 11.36 7.75 7.66
N HIS A 464 11.74 6.51 7.90
CA HIS A 464 10.82 5.42 8.18
C HIS A 464 10.58 5.35 9.70
N TYR A 465 9.42 5.81 10.18
CA TYR A 465 9.10 5.88 11.62
C TYR A 465 8.69 4.54 12.21
N ASN A 466 7.91 3.78 11.46
CA ASN A 466 7.23 2.57 11.90
C ASN A 466 6.79 1.78 10.66
N ASN A 467 6.47 0.51 10.85
CA ASN A 467 5.95 -0.38 9.80
C ASN A 467 4.40 -0.42 9.81
N TYR A 468 3.73 0.68 10.15
CA TYR A 468 2.27 0.69 10.23
C TYR A 468 1.61 0.59 8.86
N ASP A 469 0.42 0.01 8.85
CA ASP A 469 -0.44 0.01 7.67
C ASP A 469 -1.18 1.36 7.55
N PRO A 470 -1.88 1.61 6.42
CA PRO A 470 -2.61 2.88 6.24
C PRO A 470 -3.67 3.11 7.32
N PHE A 471 -4.22 2.03 7.89
CA PHE A 471 -5.26 2.10 8.92
C PHE A 471 -4.73 2.55 10.27
N LEU A 472 -3.66 1.92 10.75
CA LEU A 472 -3.05 2.31 12.01
C LEU A 472 -2.36 3.68 11.91
N THR A 473 -1.81 4.00 10.74
CA THR A 473 -1.29 5.34 10.44
C THR A 473 -2.39 6.39 10.57
N TYR A 474 -3.60 6.12 10.07
CA TYR A 474 -4.73 7.04 10.24
C TYR A 474 -5.13 7.21 11.72
N LEU A 475 -5.25 6.12 12.46
CA LEU A 475 -5.65 6.18 13.88
C LEU A 475 -4.62 6.82 14.79
N ILE A 476 -3.32 6.63 14.53
CA ILE A 476 -2.25 7.13 15.41
C ILE A 476 -1.68 8.47 14.93
N TYR A 477 -1.55 8.67 13.62
CA TYR A 477 -0.88 9.83 13.00
C TYR A 477 -1.82 10.78 12.24
N GLY A 478 -3.12 10.46 12.12
CA GLY A 478 -4.11 11.36 11.53
C GLY A 478 -3.97 11.59 10.02
N PHE A 479 -3.26 10.71 9.31
CA PHE A 479 -3.17 10.70 7.85
C PHE A 479 -3.14 9.27 7.29
N ILE A 480 -3.39 9.12 6.00
CA ILE A 480 -3.44 7.80 5.33
C ILE A 480 -2.21 7.66 4.44
N ASP A 481 -1.31 6.76 4.80
CA ASP A 481 -0.18 6.42 3.95
C ASP A 481 -0.60 5.41 2.88
N THR A 482 -0.98 5.88 1.70
CA THR A 482 -1.39 5.01 0.59
C THR A 482 -0.22 4.28 -0.09
N GLN A 483 1.03 4.56 0.31
CA GLN A 483 2.24 3.92 -0.23
C GLN A 483 2.66 2.70 0.59
N ALA A 484 2.09 2.50 1.78
CA ALA A 484 2.36 1.32 2.60
C ALA A 484 2.00 0.03 1.81
N PRO A 485 2.93 -0.93 1.67
CA PRO A 485 2.75 -2.08 0.79
C PRO A 485 2.01 -3.24 1.48
N TRP A 486 1.31 -3.00 2.60
CA TRP A 486 0.59 -4.03 3.33
C TRP A 486 -0.56 -3.45 4.18
N PHE A 487 -1.47 -4.34 4.59
CA PHE A 487 -2.46 -4.10 5.64
C PHE A 487 -2.31 -5.11 6.77
N PHE A 488 -2.54 -4.69 8.01
CA PHE A 488 -2.75 -5.63 9.09
C PHE A 488 -4.20 -6.11 9.05
N SER A 489 -4.40 -7.42 9.23
CA SER A 489 -5.74 -7.96 9.45
C SER A 489 -6.40 -7.25 10.63
N VAL A 490 -7.71 -7.05 10.55
CA VAL A 490 -8.53 -6.70 11.72
C VAL A 490 -8.68 -7.92 12.64
N PRO A 491 -9.16 -7.74 13.89
CA PRO A 491 -9.45 -8.86 14.77
C PRO A 491 -10.46 -9.83 14.14
N ILE A 492 -10.05 -11.07 13.94
CA ILE A 492 -10.88 -12.11 13.33
C ILE A 492 -10.55 -13.49 13.90
N THR A 493 -11.54 -14.37 13.90
CA THR A 493 -11.33 -15.80 14.11
C THR A 493 -11.39 -16.53 12.77
N VAL A 494 -10.38 -17.35 12.50
CA VAL A 494 -10.35 -18.30 11.37
C VAL A 494 -10.16 -19.72 11.90
N GLN A 495 -10.60 -20.71 11.13
CA GLN A 495 -10.54 -22.11 11.56
C GLN A 495 -9.90 -22.98 10.50
N THR A 496 -9.10 -23.95 10.93
CA THR A 496 -8.60 -25.00 10.06
C THR A 496 -9.70 -26.02 9.71
N SER A 497 -9.44 -26.88 8.73
CA SER A 497 -10.33 -27.97 8.33
C SER A 497 -10.63 -28.98 9.45
N ASP A 498 -9.77 -29.06 10.48
CA ASP A 498 -9.95 -29.91 11.67
C ASP A 498 -10.53 -29.17 12.89
N ASN A 499 -11.04 -27.94 12.69
CA ASN A 499 -11.63 -27.06 13.70
C ASN A 499 -10.67 -26.45 14.73
N THR A 500 -9.36 -26.46 14.47
CA THR A 500 -8.40 -25.65 15.21
C THR A 500 -8.70 -24.17 14.97
N SER A 501 -8.90 -23.40 16.05
CA SER A 501 -9.29 -21.99 15.98
C SER A 501 -8.08 -21.08 16.16
N LEU A 502 -7.88 -20.15 15.22
CA LEU A 502 -6.86 -19.12 15.26
C LEU A 502 -7.53 -17.76 15.47
N PHE A 503 -7.24 -17.12 16.60
CA PHE A 503 -7.72 -15.80 16.97
C PHE A 503 -6.66 -14.76 16.61
N ILE A 504 -6.86 -14.09 15.48
CA ILE A 504 -5.98 -13.02 14.99
C ILE A 504 -6.41 -11.73 15.67
N LEU A 505 -5.50 -11.08 16.41
CA LEU A 505 -5.79 -9.84 17.15
C LEU A 505 -5.67 -8.58 16.28
N GLY A 506 -4.88 -8.62 15.20
CA GLY A 506 -4.70 -7.46 14.33
C GLY A 506 -3.85 -6.33 14.90
N ASN A 507 -3.01 -6.66 15.89
CA ASN A 507 -2.01 -5.77 16.48
C ASN A 507 -0.78 -5.62 15.57
N SER A 508 0.06 -4.63 15.89
CA SER A 508 1.28 -4.27 15.14
C SER A 508 2.54 -4.31 16.02
N THR A 509 2.50 -4.99 17.16
CA THR A 509 3.66 -5.07 18.05
C THR A 509 4.83 -5.71 17.31
N THR A 510 5.93 -4.98 17.19
CA THR A 510 7.23 -5.50 16.73
C THR A 510 7.78 -6.40 17.83
N GLN A 511 8.02 -7.67 17.53
CA GLN A 511 8.67 -8.59 18.46
C GLN A 511 10.17 -8.30 18.55
N SER A 512 10.75 -8.60 19.71
CA SER A 512 12.20 -8.72 19.91
C SER A 512 12.75 -9.84 19.02
N THR A 513 13.82 -9.55 18.29
CA THR A 513 14.51 -10.45 17.34
C THR A 513 15.15 -11.71 17.95
N ASP A 514 14.93 -11.98 19.24
CA ASP A 514 15.71 -12.98 20.00
C ASP A 514 15.34 -14.44 19.68
N ASN A 515 14.29 -14.71 18.88
CA ASN A 515 13.79 -16.08 18.63
C ASN A 515 13.66 -16.50 17.15
N ILE A 516 14.23 -15.77 16.20
CA ILE A 516 14.18 -16.19 14.78
C ILE A 516 15.42 -17.05 14.47
N SER A 517 15.21 -18.35 14.27
CA SER A 517 16.25 -19.26 13.79
C SER A 517 16.78 -18.82 12.41
N GLU A 518 18.08 -19.03 12.13
CA GLU A 518 18.85 -18.60 10.94
C GLU A 518 18.24 -18.89 9.54
N ASN A 519 17.10 -19.55 9.43
CA ASN A 519 16.39 -19.85 8.17
C ASN A 519 15.16 -18.95 7.90
N GLY A 520 14.89 -17.89 8.71
CA GLY A 520 13.63 -17.13 8.69
C GLY A 520 13.72 -15.60 8.57
N ASP A 521 14.92 -15.03 8.38
CA ASP A 521 15.14 -13.57 8.45
C ASP A 521 14.24 -12.74 7.53
N TYR A 522 13.89 -13.26 6.35
CA TYR A 522 13.03 -12.55 5.39
C TYR A 522 11.56 -12.44 5.85
N LEU A 523 11.13 -13.24 6.83
CA LEU A 523 9.79 -13.18 7.43
C LEU A 523 9.76 -12.40 8.73
N ALA A 524 10.87 -11.83 9.21
CA ALA A 524 10.91 -11.18 10.53
C ALA A 524 9.81 -10.11 10.71
N ASP A 525 9.54 -9.31 9.69
CA ASP A 525 8.47 -8.29 9.73
C ASP A 525 7.06 -8.88 9.67
N PHE A 526 6.90 -10.11 9.19
CA PHE A 526 5.62 -10.79 8.91
C PHE A 526 5.25 -11.84 9.96
N ALA A 527 6.24 -12.47 10.59
CA ALA A 527 6.08 -13.53 11.56
C ALA A 527 5.33 -13.02 12.81
N PRO A 528 4.21 -13.65 13.19
CA PRO A 528 3.49 -13.30 14.40
C PRO A 528 3.88 -14.13 15.62
N ASP A 529 3.52 -13.60 16.77
CA ASP A 529 3.56 -14.27 18.06
C ASP A 529 2.36 -15.21 18.18
N ILE A 530 2.65 -16.43 18.60
CA ILE A 530 1.65 -17.49 18.72
C ILE A 530 1.55 -17.89 20.19
N VAL A 531 0.39 -17.64 20.79
CA VAL A 531 0.10 -18.03 22.17
C VAL A 531 -0.92 -19.17 22.14
N THR A 532 -0.58 -20.29 22.79
CA THR A 532 -1.54 -21.39 23.00
C THR A 532 -2.48 -21.01 24.14
N LEU A 533 -3.79 -20.90 23.85
CA LEU A 533 -4.81 -20.61 24.85
C LEU A 533 -5.31 -21.90 25.50
N GLU A 534 -5.72 -22.85 24.66
CA GLU A 534 -6.25 -24.16 25.04
C GLU A 534 -5.87 -25.19 23.95
N GLN A 535 -6.24 -26.45 24.15
CA GLN A 535 -6.14 -27.45 23.08
C GLN A 535 -6.93 -26.97 21.85
N ASN A 536 -6.25 -26.91 20.70
CA ASN A 536 -6.79 -26.46 19.41
C ASN A 536 -7.30 -25.00 19.36
N LYS A 537 -6.84 -24.14 20.27
CA LYS A 537 -7.12 -22.69 20.24
C LYS A 537 -5.84 -21.89 20.42
N PHE A 538 -5.52 -21.08 19.42
CA PHE A 538 -4.30 -20.29 19.38
C PHE A 538 -4.63 -18.82 19.13
N GLN A 539 -3.89 -17.94 19.79
CA GLN A 539 -3.93 -16.51 19.55
C GLN A 539 -2.73 -16.12 18.70
N ILE A 540 -2.98 -15.28 17.69
CA ILE A 540 -2.00 -14.76 16.76
C ILE A 540 -2.03 -13.23 16.89
N ASP A 541 -0.92 -12.61 17.29
CA ASP A 541 -0.90 -11.18 17.60
C ASP A 541 -1.14 -10.30 16.36
N LYS A 542 -0.51 -10.62 15.23
CA LYS A 542 -0.61 -9.90 13.97
C LYS A 542 -0.82 -10.84 12.79
N MET A 543 -1.37 -10.30 11.71
CA MET A 543 -1.39 -11.00 10.42
C MET A 543 -1.28 -9.95 9.33
N VAL A 544 -0.23 -10.04 8.52
CA VAL A 544 0.06 -9.07 7.46
C VAL A 544 -0.52 -9.57 6.15
N ILE A 545 -1.28 -8.72 5.47
CA ILE A 545 -1.80 -8.92 4.12
C ILE A 545 -0.94 -8.06 3.18
N PRO A 546 0.11 -8.62 2.55
CA PRO A 546 1.03 -7.87 1.71
C PRO A 546 0.39 -7.44 0.39
N ALA A 547 1.04 -6.53 -0.33
CA ALA A 547 0.71 -6.20 -1.70
C ALA A 547 0.96 -7.39 -2.64
N VAL A 548 0.39 -7.31 -3.84
CA VAL A 548 0.36 -8.42 -4.81
C VAL A 548 1.75 -8.93 -5.19
N ASP A 549 2.71 -8.03 -5.32
CA ASP A 549 4.12 -8.32 -5.60
C ASP A 549 4.78 -9.22 -4.56
N ASN A 550 4.29 -9.17 -3.31
CA ASN A 550 4.79 -9.95 -2.19
C ASN A 550 3.71 -10.88 -1.60
N SER A 551 2.69 -11.24 -2.38
CA SER A 551 1.56 -12.07 -1.92
C SER A 551 1.97 -13.41 -1.31
N VAL A 552 3.09 -13.98 -1.76
CA VAL A 552 3.65 -15.23 -1.21
C VAL A 552 3.95 -15.15 0.29
N LEU A 553 4.21 -13.96 0.85
CA LEU A 553 4.59 -13.80 2.25
C LEU A 553 3.45 -14.18 3.22
N LEU A 554 2.19 -13.95 2.87
CA LEU A 554 1.06 -14.42 3.69
C LEU A 554 0.96 -15.95 3.66
N THR A 555 1.19 -16.55 2.49
CA THR A 555 1.23 -18.02 2.33
C THR A 555 2.33 -18.62 3.21
N GLU A 556 3.56 -18.08 3.17
CA GLU A 556 4.68 -18.58 3.98
C GLU A 556 4.45 -18.35 5.48
N THR A 557 3.87 -17.21 5.86
CA THR A 557 3.50 -16.94 7.26
C THR A 557 2.47 -17.95 7.78
N LEU A 558 1.46 -18.28 6.98
CA LEU A 558 0.46 -19.29 7.36
C LEU A 558 1.04 -20.69 7.45
N LYS A 559 1.98 -21.06 6.56
CA LYS A 559 2.72 -22.34 6.69
C LYS A 559 3.47 -22.39 8.01
N MET A 560 4.22 -21.34 8.34
CA MET A 560 4.98 -21.24 9.59
C MET A 560 4.06 -21.42 10.81
N ILE A 561 2.92 -20.72 10.84
CA ILE A 561 1.93 -20.85 11.92
C ILE A 561 1.42 -22.30 12.00
N LEU A 562 0.95 -22.87 10.89
CA LEU A 562 0.42 -24.23 10.87
C LEU A 562 1.44 -25.27 11.34
N MET A 563 2.69 -25.18 10.86
CA MET A 563 3.77 -26.07 11.28
C MET A 563 4.14 -25.91 12.76
N SER A 564 4.07 -24.69 13.30
CA SER A 564 4.38 -24.42 14.71
C SER A 564 3.34 -24.99 15.69
N ILE A 565 2.08 -25.13 15.25
CA ILE A 565 0.97 -25.62 16.09
C ILE A 565 0.65 -27.10 15.86
N ASP A 566 1.26 -27.72 14.84
CA ASP A 566 1.02 -29.11 14.43
C ASP A 566 1.80 -30.11 15.28
N LYS A 567 1.19 -30.53 16.39
CA LYS A 567 1.81 -31.47 17.34
C LYS A 567 1.88 -32.91 16.82
N ASP A 568 1.00 -33.28 15.88
CA ASP A 568 0.85 -34.64 15.39
C ASP A 568 1.53 -34.88 14.04
N ASN A 569 2.30 -33.89 13.55
CA ASN A 569 2.92 -33.90 12.21
C ASN A 569 1.90 -34.18 11.09
N SER A 570 0.69 -33.66 11.27
CA SER A 570 -0.44 -33.84 10.36
C SER A 570 -0.26 -33.11 9.02
N TYR A 571 0.69 -32.16 8.94
CA TYR A 571 1.02 -31.39 7.73
C TYR A 571 2.33 -31.80 7.04
N LEU A 572 2.88 -33.00 7.32
CA LEU A 572 4.05 -33.56 6.59
C LEU A 572 3.82 -33.73 5.08
N ASN A 573 2.58 -33.67 4.61
CA ASN A 573 2.23 -33.70 3.20
C ASN A 573 2.01 -32.27 2.69
N ASP A 574 2.90 -31.81 1.81
CA ASP A 574 2.85 -30.48 1.18
C ASP A 574 1.49 -30.15 0.55
N THR A 575 0.81 -31.13 -0.05
CA THR A 575 -0.51 -30.91 -0.65
C THR A 575 -1.57 -30.61 0.41
N LYS A 576 -1.51 -31.30 1.55
CA LYS A 576 -2.45 -31.08 2.65
C LYS A 576 -2.19 -29.73 3.32
N LEU A 577 -0.91 -29.41 3.58
CA LEU A 577 -0.51 -28.10 4.11
C LEU A 577 -0.97 -26.97 3.20
N MET A 578 -0.73 -27.06 1.89
CA MET A 578 -1.12 -26.02 0.95
C MET A 578 -2.64 -25.84 0.84
N ASN A 579 -3.41 -26.92 0.88
CA ASN A 579 -4.88 -26.82 0.93
C ASN A 579 -5.37 -26.10 2.19
N GLU A 580 -4.73 -26.37 3.32
CA GLU A 580 -5.04 -25.73 4.59
C GLU A 580 -4.67 -24.24 4.58
N VAL A 581 -3.50 -23.89 4.04
CA VAL A 581 -3.07 -22.51 3.84
C VAL A 581 -4.08 -21.76 2.98
N SER A 582 -4.46 -22.30 1.81
CA SER A 582 -5.48 -21.69 0.95
C SER A 582 -6.85 -21.55 1.63
N HIS A 583 -7.20 -22.50 2.51
CA HIS A 583 -8.44 -22.44 3.30
C HIS A 583 -8.44 -21.28 4.29
N LEU A 584 -7.36 -21.12 5.06
CA LEU A 584 -7.19 -20.03 6.02
C LEU A 584 -7.06 -18.67 5.34
N GLU A 585 -6.23 -18.59 4.30
CA GLU A 585 -6.00 -17.37 3.53
C GLU A 585 -7.32 -16.80 2.99
N LYS A 586 -8.17 -17.65 2.40
CA LYS A 586 -9.50 -17.26 1.93
C LYS A 586 -10.36 -16.65 3.06
N GLN A 587 -10.35 -17.25 4.25
CA GLN A 587 -11.12 -16.73 5.38
C GLN A 587 -10.60 -15.35 5.83
N ILE A 588 -9.28 -15.19 5.91
CA ILE A 588 -8.63 -13.92 6.30
C ILE A 588 -9.04 -12.81 5.34
N ILE A 589 -8.89 -13.03 4.03
CA ILE A 589 -9.22 -12.03 3.01
C ILE A 589 -10.71 -11.68 3.03
N LEU A 590 -11.61 -12.67 3.10
CA LEU A 590 -13.05 -12.42 3.12
C LEU A 590 -13.51 -11.64 4.35
N LYS A 591 -13.04 -12.01 5.54
CA LYS A 591 -13.44 -11.35 6.79
C LYS A 591 -12.94 -9.91 6.84
N ASN A 592 -11.70 -9.65 6.40
CA ASN A 592 -11.17 -8.29 6.28
C ASN A 592 -11.96 -7.47 5.24
N TYR A 593 -12.28 -8.06 4.09
CA TYR A 593 -13.07 -7.38 3.05
C TYR A 593 -14.47 -7.00 3.57
N HIS A 594 -15.14 -7.90 4.28
CA HIS A 594 -16.43 -7.61 4.91
C HIS A 594 -16.34 -6.51 5.96
N TYR A 595 -15.31 -6.51 6.80
CA TYR A 595 -15.09 -5.43 7.77
C TYR A 595 -15.05 -4.06 7.09
N TRP A 596 -14.28 -3.92 6.00
CA TRP A 596 -14.18 -2.65 5.27
C TRP A 596 -15.46 -2.26 4.53
N LEU A 597 -16.27 -3.23 4.09
CA LEU A 597 -17.62 -2.94 3.58
C LEU A 597 -18.55 -2.39 4.66
N GLU A 598 -18.41 -2.84 5.91
CA GLU A 598 -19.18 -2.30 7.04
C GLU A 598 -18.73 -0.87 7.38
N VAL A 599 -17.42 -0.60 7.40
CA VAL A 599 -16.90 0.77 7.53
C VAL A 599 -17.46 1.67 6.41
N LYS A 600 -17.44 1.18 5.16
CA LYS A 600 -18.00 1.90 4.00
C LYS A 600 -19.47 2.25 4.18
N LYS A 601 -20.28 1.36 4.76
CA LYS A 601 -21.71 1.59 5.01
C LYS A 601 -21.95 2.65 6.08
N LEU A 602 -21.10 2.71 7.10
CA LEU A 602 -21.19 3.69 8.19
C LEU A 602 -20.62 5.06 7.81
N ASN A 603 -19.79 5.11 6.77
CA ASN A 603 -19.15 6.34 6.32
C ASN A 603 -20.08 7.21 5.45
N THR A 604 -20.00 8.53 5.62
CA THR A 604 -20.64 9.49 4.72
C THR A 604 -19.67 9.95 3.62
N PRO A 605 -20.16 10.31 2.42
CA PRO A 605 -19.29 10.79 1.33
C PRO A 605 -18.49 12.06 1.66
N GLU A 606 -18.88 12.81 2.69
CA GLU A 606 -18.21 14.04 3.13
C GLU A 606 -16.91 13.76 3.91
N ASN A 607 -16.78 12.58 4.51
CA ASN A 607 -15.57 12.15 5.19
C ASN A 607 -14.54 11.65 4.16
N ASN A 608 -13.78 12.59 3.59
CA ASN A 608 -12.80 12.31 2.54
C ASN A 608 -11.70 11.33 3.00
N ASP A 609 -11.20 11.48 4.23
CA ASP A 609 -10.12 10.62 4.75
C ASP A 609 -10.61 9.18 4.91
N VAL A 610 -11.73 8.96 5.61
CA VAL A 610 -12.29 7.61 5.75
C VAL A 610 -12.65 7.01 4.40
N SER A 611 -13.14 7.82 3.44
CA SER A 611 -13.38 7.37 2.06
C SER A 611 -12.10 6.90 1.38
N LEU A 612 -11.00 7.65 1.51
CA LEU A 612 -9.69 7.29 0.98
C LEU A 612 -9.18 6.00 1.63
N LEU A 613 -9.29 5.87 2.95
CA LEU A 613 -8.85 4.68 3.69
C LEU A 613 -9.63 3.43 3.26
N VAL A 614 -10.96 3.52 3.21
CA VAL A 614 -11.85 2.44 2.75
C VAL A 614 -11.52 2.03 1.32
N ASN A 615 -11.35 2.99 0.41
CA ASN A 615 -11.02 2.69 -0.98
C ASN A 615 -9.65 2.03 -1.10
N THR A 616 -8.66 2.50 -0.33
CA THR A 616 -7.31 1.94 -0.29
C THR A 616 -7.36 0.49 0.19
N ALA A 617 -8.04 0.21 1.30
CA ALA A 617 -8.16 -1.14 1.86
C ALA A 617 -8.94 -2.11 0.96
N LEU A 618 -10.10 -1.69 0.45
CA LEU A 618 -10.91 -2.52 -0.46
C LEU A 618 -10.18 -2.80 -1.78
N ASN A 619 -9.47 -1.82 -2.33
CA ASN A 619 -8.66 -2.02 -3.53
C ASN A 619 -7.51 -3.00 -3.25
N HIS A 620 -6.77 -2.84 -2.15
CA HIS A 620 -5.70 -3.74 -1.73
C HIS A 620 -6.18 -5.19 -1.63
N LEU A 621 -7.27 -5.43 -0.89
CA LEU A 621 -7.86 -6.75 -0.72
C LEU A 621 -8.41 -7.33 -2.02
N THR A 622 -8.99 -6.50 -2.89
CA THR A 622 -9.49 -6.94 -4.20
C THR A 622 -8.37 -7.36 -5.13
N GLN A 623 -7.27 -6.60 -5.17
CA GLN A 623 -6.09 -6.92 -5.95
C GLN A 623 -5.45 -8.23 -5.45
N TYR A 624 -5.28 -8.36 -4.13
CA TYR A 624 -4.79 -9.58 -3.50
C TYR A 624 -5.65 -10.80 -3.85
N ALA A 625 -6.97 -10.68 -3.65
CA ALA A 625 -7.91 -11.77 -3.92
C ALA A 625 -7.91 -12.19 -5.39
N LYS A 626 -7.89 -11.21 -6.30
CA LYS A 626 -7.84 -11.47 -7.75
C LYS A 626 -6.57 -12.20 -8.15
N TYR A 627 -5.41 -11.79 -7.61
CA TYR A 627 -4.13 -12.41 -7.91
C TYR A 627 -4.07 -13.87 -7.43
N ASN A 628 -4.54 -14.13 -6.21
CA ASN A 628 -4.51 -15.46 -5.58
C ASN A 628 -5.75 -16.32 -5.89
N GLY A 629 -6.62 -15.90 -6.82
CA GLY A 629 -7.78 -16.68 -7.24
C GLY A 629 -8.87 -16.85 -6.17
N ILE A 630 -8.94 -15.95 -5.19
CA ILE A 630 -9.94 -15.94 -4.12
C ILE A 630 -11.20 -15.22 -4.61
N SER A 631 -12.35 -15.91 -4.62
CA SER A 631 -13.64 -15.27 -4.92
C SER A 631 -14.13 -14.46 -3.72
N LEU A 632 -14.39 -13.17 -3.93
CA LEU A 632 -14.99 -12.26 -2.96
C LEU A 632 -16.53 -12.26 -2.99
N PHE A 633 -17.13 -12.94 -3.98
CA PHE A 633 -18.57 -13.04 -4.22
C PHE A 633 -19.00 -14.47 -4.52
#